data_AF-A0A7K1TH47-F1
#
_entry.id   AF-A0A7K1TH47-F1
#
_cell.length_a   1.000
_cell.length_b   1.000
_cell.length_c   1.000
_cell.angle_alpha   90.00
_cell.angle_beta   90.00
_cell.angle_gamma   90.00
#
_symmetry.space_group_name_H-M   'P 1'
#
loop_
_entity.id
_entity.type
_entity.pdbx_description
1 polymer ?
#
loop_
_entity_poly.entity_id
_entity_poly.type
_entity_poly.pdbx_seq_one_letter_code
_entity_poly.pdbx_strand_id
1 'polypeptide(L)'
;MADKEPTLTLDQQIEALKQQLAEQNSIIEGQAEQLKAAEAQGAGALPVVTHEKKRYQVLARKFIHKEVEIDANSLKTDKDLVKALVESGTGILKALD
;
A
#
# COMPACT_ATOMS: atom_id res chain seq x y z
N MET A 1 20.99 -52.38 2.52
CA MET A 1 20.14 -51.80 3.59
C MET A 1 19.14 -50.91 2.89
N ALA A 2 17.86 -51.33 2.83
CA ALA A 2 16.80 -50.50 2.28
C ALA A 2 16.23 -49.66 3.42
N ASP A 3 16.49 -48.36 3.38
CA ASP A 3 15.88 -47.36 4.25
C ASP A 3 14.36 -47.44 4.09
N LYS A 4 13.68 -48.04 5.07
CA LYS A 4 12.21 -48.04 5.12
C LYS A 4 11.80 -46.70 5.70
N GLU A 5 11.51 -45.76 4.82
CA GLU A 5 10.75 -44.56 5.19
C GLU A 5 9.46 -44.99 5.91
N PRO A 6 9.17 -44.48 7.12
CA PRO A 6 7.98 -44.87 7.85
C PRO A 6 6.75 -44.39 7.08
N THR A 7 6.03 -45.33 6.47
CA THR A 7 4.79 -45.06 5.75
C THR A 7 3.73 -44.72 6.79
N LEU A 8 3.47 -43.42 6.99
CA LEU A 8 2.39 -42.92 7.85
C LEU A 8 1.07 -43.61 7.47
N THR A 9 0.29 -44.06 8.45
CA THR A 9 -1.04 -44.63 8.17
C THR A 9 -1.95 -43.58 7.55
N LEU A 10 -2.99 -43.98 6.80
CA LEU A 10 -3.90 -43.04 6.14
C LEU A 10 -4.50 -42.02 7.11
N ASP A 11 -4.83 -42.44 8.34
CA ASP A 11 -5.28 -41.54 9.42
C ASP A 11 -4.21 -40.52 9.84
N GLN A 12 -2.95 -40.92 9.95
CA GLN A 12 -1.84 -40.00 10.28
C GLN A 12 -1.54 -39.02 9.14
N GLN A 13 -1.70 -39.44 7.89
CA GLN A 13 -1.58 -38.55 6.73
C GLN A 13 -2.72 -37.53 6.71
N ILE A 14 -3.95 -37.94 7.07
CA ILE A 14 -5.10 -37.02 7.17
C ILE A 14 -4.90 -35.99 8.28
N GLU A 15 -4.39 -36.39 9.45
CA GLU A 15 -4.08 -35.45 10.53
C GLU A 15 -2.96 -34.47 10.15
N ALA A 16 -1.88 -34.95 9.52
CA ALA A 16 -0.81 -34.11 9.03
C ALA A 16 -1.30 -33.08 7.98
N LEU A 17 -2.15 -33.52 7.04
CA LEU A 17 -2.74 -32.65 6.03
C LEU A 17 -3.70 -31.63 6.65
N LYS A 18 -4.46 -32.00 7.69
CA LYS A 18 -5.33 -31.06 8.43
C LYS A 18 -4.51 -30.01 9.17
N GLN A 19 -3.40 -30.40 9.80
CA GLN A 19 -2.49 -29.45 10.45
C GLN A 19 -1.86 -28.50 9.43
N GLN A 20 -1.39 -29.02 8.29
CA GLN A 20 -0.86 -28.18 7.20
C GLN A 20 -1.90 -27.21 6.64
N LEU A 21 -3.16 -27.64 6.51
CA LEU A 21 -4.25 -26.76 6.07
C LEU A 21 -4.54 -25.65 7.09
N ALA A 22 -4.54 -25.98 8.38
CA ALA A 22 -4.76 -25.00 9.44
C ALA A 22 -3.62 -23.96 9.49
N GLU A 23 -2.37 -24.41 9.36
CA GLU A 23 -1.20 -23.52 9.33
C GLU A 23 -1.22 -22.62 8.09
N GLN A 24 -1.49 -23.18 6.91
CA GLN A 24 -1.61 -22.39 5.68
C GLN A 24 -2.77 -21.38 5.74
N ASN A 25 -3.93 -21.77 6.27
CA ASN A 25 -5.05 -20.84 6.43
C ASN A 25 -4.68 -19.67 7.35
N SER A 26 -3.99 -19.94 8.46
CA SER A 26 -3.56 -18.89 9.38
C SER A 26 -2.55 -17.92 8.73
N ILE A 27 -1.65 -18.43 7.89
CA ILE A 27 -0.75 -17.60 7.08
C ILE A 27 -1.51 -16.75 6.06
N ILE A 28 -2.49 -17.33 5.37
CA ILE A 28 -3.32 -16.62 4.38
C ILE A 28 -4.15 -15.52 5.05
N GLU A 29 -4.75 -15.79 6.22
CA GLU A 29 -5.50 -14.79 6.98
C GLU A 29 -4.59 -13.63 7.42
N GLY A 30 -3.40 -13.92 7.97
CA GLY A 30 -2.44 -12.89 8.33
C GLY A 30 -1.96 -12.05 7.14
N GLN A 31 -1.75 -12.67 5.98
CA GLN A 31 -1.40 -11.96 4.75
C GLN A 31 -2.56 -11.13 4.20
N ALA A 32 -3.80 -11.62 4.29
CA ALA A 32 -4.99 -10.90 3.86
C ALA A 32 -5.24 -9.65 4.73
N GLU A 33 -4.98 -9.73 6.04
CA GLU A 33 -5.03 -8.57 6.93
C GLU A 33 -3.95 -7.54 6.62
N GLN A 34 -2.71 -7.98 6.36
CA GLN A 34 -1.63 -7.09 5.94
C GLN A 34 -1.92 -6.41 4.60
N LEU A 35 -2.49 -7.15 3.64
CA LEU A 35 -2.92 -6.59 2.35
C LEU A 35 -4.05 -5.58 2.55
N LYS A 36 -5.08 -5.90 3.35
CA LYS A 36 -6.14 -4.93 3.69
C LYS A 36 -5.61 -3.67 4.36
N ALA A 37 -4.65 -3.80 5.27
CA ALA A 37 -4.02 -2.66 5.92
C ALA A 37 -3.20 -1.81 4.92
N ALA A 38 -2.46 -2.46 4.02
CA ALA A 38 -1.70 -1.81 2.96
C ALA A 38 -2.62 -1.13 1.93
N GLU A 39 -3.74 -1.76 1.57
CA GLU A 39 -4.75 -1.20 0.67
C GLU A 39 -5.49 -0.01 1.32
N ALA A 40 -5.83 -0.08 2.61
CA ALA A 40 -6.35 1.08 3.34
C ALA A 40 -5.34 2.25 3.38
N GLN A 41 -4.04 1.93 3.41
CA GLN A 41 -2.95 2.90 3.30
C GLN A 41 -2.60 3.30 1.85
N GLY A 42 -3.16 2.67 0.82
CA GLY A 42 -2.89 2.97 -0.59
C GLY A 42 -4.08 3.57 -1.36
N ALA A 43 -5.31 3.27 -0.96
CA ALA A 43 -6.51 3.48 -1.77
C ALA A 43 -7.30 4.77 -1.48
N GLY A 44 -6.87 5.60 -0.54
CA GLY A 44 -7.49 6.92 -0.35
C GLY A 44 -7.05 7.85 -1.47
N ALA A 45 -8.03 8.30 -2.25
CA ALA A 45 -7.88 9.21 -3.38
C ALA A 45 -6.87 10.33 -3.08
N LEU A 46 -5.88 10.46 -3.95
CA LEU A 46 -4.91 11.53 -3.85
C LEU A 46 -5.63 12.87 -3.95
N PRO A 47 -5.26 13.86 -3.13
CA PRO A 47 -5.96 15.12 -3.07
C PRO A 47 -5.84 15.88 -4.39
N VAL A 48 -6.95 16.49 -4.82
CA VAL A 48 -6.97 17.45 -5.92
C VAL A 48 -6.94 18.84 -5.32
N VAL A 49 -5.99 19.66 -5.77
CA VAL A 49 -5.82 21.05 -5.35
C VAL A 49 -6.17 21.98 -6.50
N THR A 50 -6.66 23.18 -6.20
CA THR A 50 -6.98 24.18 -7.22
C THR A 50 -6.06 25.39 -7.07
N HIS A 51 -5.36 25.74 -8.13
CA HIS A 51 -4.47 26.90 -8.19
C HIS A 51 -4.75 27.68 -9.49
N GLU A 52 -4.98 29.00 -9.38
CA GLU A 52 -5.25 29.87 -10.53
C GLU A 52 -6.33 29.36 -11.49
N LYS A 53 -7.46 28.90 -10.94
CA LYS A 53 -8.59 28.28 -11.67
C LYS A 53 -8.29 26.95 -12.38
N LYS A 54 -7.05 26.45 -12.32
CA LYS A 54 -6.68 25.12 -12.80
C LYS A 54 -6.69 24.12 -11.66
N ARG A 55 -7.14 22.90 -11.95
CA ARG A 55 -7.14 21.79 -10.97
C ARG A 55 -5.89 20.96 -11.19
N TYR A 56 -5.26 20.54 -10.11
CA TYR A 56 -4.07 19.70 -10.13
C TYR A 56 -4.30 18.50 -9.23
N GLN A 57 -4.09 17.30 -9.76
CA GLN A 57 -4.06 16.06 -9.01
C GLN A 57 -2.66 15.83 -8.46
N VAL A 58 -2.55 15.63 -7.15
CA VAL A 58 -1.29 15.22 -6.54
C VAL A 58 -1.03 13.75 -6.88
N LEU A 59 0.19 13.41 -7.28
CA LEU A 59 0.56 12.06 -7.73
C LEU A 59 1.15 11.18 -6.63
N ALA A 60 1.53 11.77 -5.50
CA ALA A 60 2.13 11.05 -4.38
C ALA A 60 1.49 11.49 -3.05
N ARG A 61 1.23 10.54 -2.14
CA ARG A 61 0.71 10.85 -0.78
C ARG A 61 1.72 11.61 0.07
N LYS A 62 3.00 11.28 -0.08
CA LYS A 62 4.11 11.93 0.59
C LYS A 62 5.22 12.16 -0.42
N PHE A 63 5.85 13.31 -0.34
CA PHE A 63 6.97 13.67 -1.22
C PHE A 63 7.92 14.60 -0.47
N ILE A 64 9.18 14.60 -0.90
CA ILE A 64 10.18 15.49 -0.33
C ILE A 64 10.21 16.76 -1.19
N HIS A 65 9.99 17.91 -0.57
CA HIS A 65 10.15 19.22 -1.21
C HIS A 65 11.03 20.09 -0.32
N LYS A 66 12.13 20.60 -0.87
CA LYS A 66 13.12 21.42 -0.14
C LYS A 66 13.61 20.73 1.15
N GLU A 67 13.96 19.44 1.05
CA GLU A 67 14.45 18.60 2.16
C GLU A 67 13.42 18.35 3.28
N VAL A 68 12.17 18.76 3.10
CA VAL A 68 11.07 18.50 4.04
C VAL A 68 10.14 17.44 3.46
N GLU A 69 9.79 16.43 4.25
CA GLU A 69 8.72 15.49 3.92
C GLU A 69 7.36 16.20 4.06
N ILE A 70 6.60 16.25 2.96
CA ILE A 70 5.29 16.90 2.90
C ILE A 70 4.23 15.85 2.57
N ASP A 71 3.15 15.86 3.35
CA ASP A 71 1.96 15.06 3.07
C ASP A 71 1.03 15.81 2.10
N ALA A 72 0.49 15.07 1.13
CA ALA A 72 -0.39 15.60 0.11
C ALA A 72 -1.67 16.21 0.70
N ASN A 73 -2.15 15.74 1.85
CA ASN A 73 -3.32 16.33 2.48
C ASN A 73 -3.08 17.74 2.99
N SER A 74 -1.84 18.08 3.38
CA SER A 74 -1.48 19.44 3.79
C SER A 74 -1.65 20.45 2.65
N LEU A 75 -1.53 20.00 1.39
CA LEU A 75 -1.75 20.84 0.21
C LEU A 75 -3.18 21.37 0.06
N LYS A 76 -4.17 20.73 0.70
CA LYS A 76 -5.56 21.23 0.69
C LYS A 76 -5.70 22.53 1.49
N THR A 77 -4.90 22.70 2.53
CA THR A 77 -4.89 23.85 3.42
C THR A 77 -3.83 24.88 3.02
N ASP A 78 -2.66 24.43 2.57
CA ASP A 78 -1.51 25.29 2.28
C ASP A 78 -1.41 25.67 0.79
N LYS A 79 -2.10 26.76 0.42
CA LYS A 79 -2.11 27.30 -0.95
C LYS A 79 -0.74 27.81 -1.41
N ASP A 80 0.06 28.37 -0.51
CA ASP A 80 1.44 28.79 -0.80
C ASP A 80 2.33 27.62 -1.19
N LEU A 81 2.09 26.45 -0.59
CA LEU A 81 2.85 25.25 -0.89
C LEU A 81 2.44 24.65 -2.24
N VAL A 82 1.14 24.69 -2.55
CA VAL A 82 0.65 24.36 -3.90
C VAL A 82 1.28 25.28 -4.94
N LYS A 83 1.32 26.60 -4.68
CA LYS A 83 1.98 27.55 -5.57
C LYS A 83 3.45 27.20 -5.78
N ALA A 84 4.19 26.97 -4.69
CA ALA A 84 5.61 26.60 -4.75
C ALA A 84 5.87 25.31 -5.53
N LEU A 85 4.96 24.32 -5.45
CA LEU A 85 5.06 23.07 -6.21
C LEU A 85 4.73 23.24 -7.69
N VAL A 86 3.73 24.08 -8.02
CA VAL A 86 3.42 24.45 -9.40
C VAL A 86 4.59 25.22 -10.01
N GLU A 87 5.15 26.20 -9.30
CA GLU A 87 6.29 27.01 -9.76
C GLU A 87 7.60 26.21 -9.83
N SER A 88 7.85 25.29 -8.89
CA SER A 88 9.04 24.43 -8.92
C SER A 88 8.98 23.33 -9.97
N GLY A 89 7.80 23.04 -10.54
CA GLY A 89 7.65 22.02 -11.59
C GLY A 89 8.11 20.62 -11.16
N THR A 90 7.95 20.25 -9.89
CA THR A 90 8.49 19.01 -9.31
C THR A 90 7.93 17.71 -9.89
N GLY A 91 6.99 17.80 -10.85
CA GLY A 91 6.31 16.64 -11.44
C GLY A 91 5.33 15.94 -10.49
N ILE A 92 5.21 16.40 -9.24
CA ILE A 92 4.32 15.83 -8.22
C ILE A 92 2.85 16.22 -8.47
N LEU A 93 2.62 17.34 -9.17
CA LEU A 93 1.30 17.83 -9.53
C LEU A 93 1.03 17.55 -11.02
N LYS A 94 -0.09 16.89 -11.30
CA LYS A 94 -0.60 16.67 -12.65
C LYS A 94 -1.78 17.60 -12.89
N ALA A 95 -1.68 18.47 -13.89
CA ALA A 95 -2.82 19.30 -14.30
C ALA A 95 -3.97 18.39 -14.77
N LEU A 96 -5.16 18.64 -14.24
CA LEU A 96 -6.42 18.11 -14.73
C LEU A 96 -7.02 19.23 -15.60
N ASP A 97 -6.99 19.04 -16.91
CA ASP A 97 -7.59 19.93 -17.91
C ASP A 97 -9.10 20.05 -17.73
#